data_AF-A0A7X3TMM8-F1
#
_entry.id   AF-A0A7X3TMM8-F1
#
_cell.length_a   1.000
_cell.length_b   1.000
_cell.length_c   1.000
_cell.angle_alpha   90.00
_cell.angle_beta   90.00
_cell.angle_gamma   90.00
#
_symmetry.space_group_name_H-M   'P 1'
#
loop_
_entity.id
_entity.type
_entity.pdbx_description
1 polymer ?
#
loop_
_entity_poly.entity_id
_entity_poly.type
_entity_poly.pdbx_seq_one_letter_code
_entity_poly.pdbx_strand_id
1 'polypeptide(L)'
;MVGVLFVIHGGSEDWTDRGAFDTAAQLFSYDRNSAVYQRFLWDPRIWPRFMDFGNGPKEALKYRFEYDRIDGPSPFYGITFSQMSSLEEALDARAQELGVRFVVDLASWMAADPKNHPWPRLVYGPGSPQGQPLTYCGPADDPWPDCDPERHNVDGPIPRLLEQGATEIVAIDMTVGGARFSKTHDVVRTLRARLAAEAGEGGKPVPLRWLNDPRDLMRDSYPDEPAGWTRSLGPPAADRSVPLEDAPNPVVSSPLLALLHAEGIAERFNPEVEEAETGIVLLGHALRRYDEYFDPKIDDTLTLHQTIALELLRTYPELKEHRIVGAWAGDMVLNETLTDTPAGGYERSRPMRGENLGYAALYEQPGVHPQGKWGYRYWEALDYLRADGVEHIVVAFPQIVAESVLNMVEVPNQIGKEVGYRNWLYYEQGDFKRYPKVGHPFADYWGIWVNTECRNGDSTVACCLEMGGCADGRPYPPARQTPPDRRRNDMDPSLGYDIPAFGHIGYDPALGRPSDDHPVQQQYRGTWAMWRPPNDDPRMGELMARFIVEAVQAGR
;
A
#
# COMPACT_ATOMS: atom_id res chain seq x y z
N MET A 1 8.37 20.34 -26.42
CA MET A 1 9.08 19.61 -25.35
C MET A 1 8.05 18.79 -24.60
N VAL A 2 8.38 17.56 -24.22
CA VAL A 2 7.44 16.65 -23.53
C VAL A 2 7.84 16.58 -22.05
N GLY A 3 6.95 17.03 -21.18
CA GLY A 3 7.09 16.80 -19.74
C GLY A 3 6.68 15.37 -19.40
N VAL A 4 7.48 14.68 -18.58
CA VAL A 4 7.20 13.32 -18.11
C VAL A 4 7.06 13.37 -16.60
N LEU A 5 5.93 12.87 -16.09
CA LEU A 5 5.71 12.71 -14.66
C LEU A 5 5.80 11.24 -14.30
N PHE A 6 6.80 10.89 -13.51
CA PHE A 6 6.82 9.60 -12.82
C PHE A 6 5.97 9.71 -11.56
N VAL A 7 4.85 8.99 -11.52
CA VAL A 7 3.90 9.03 -10.41
C VAL A 7 4.14 7.86 -9.45
N ILE A 8 4.25 8.20 -8.17
CA ILE A 8 4.52 7.25 -7.08
C ILE A 8 3.56 7.46 -5.90
N HIS A 9 3.48 6.44 -5.05
CA HIS A 9 2.79 6.55 -3.76
C HIS A 9 3.50 7.51 -2.81
N GLY A 10 4.81 7.31 -2.66
CA GLY A 10 5.64 7.98 -1.68
C GLY A 10 5.38 7.53 -0.25
N GLY A 11 5.78 8.37 0.70
CA GLY A 11 5.76 8.11 2.13
C GLY A 11 6.81 8.96 2.83
N SER A 12 7.14 8.62 4.07
CA SER A 12 8.31 9.19 4.74
C SER A 12 9.57 8.38 4.40
N GLU A 13 10.75 9.01 4.46
CA GLU A 13 12.04 8.31 4.37
C GLU A 13 12.42 7.66 5.69
N ASP A 14 12.05 8.28 6.81
CA ASP A 14 12.31 7.84 8.18
C ASP A 14 11.07 8.04 9.06
N TRP A 15 11.04 7.39 10.23
CA TRP A 15 10.07 7.74 11.26
C TRP A 15 10.47 9.05 11.95
N THR A 16 9.70 10.11 11.70
CA THR A 16 9.76 11.39 12.43
C THR A 16 8.36 11.93 12.68
N ASP A 17 8.16 12.67 13.78
CA ASP A 17 6.86 13.29 14.07
C ASP A 17 6.45 14.30 12.98
N ARG A 18 7.44 15.01 12.41
CA ARG A 18 7.24 15.88 11.24
C ARG A 18 6.73 15.09 10.03
N GLY A 19 7.43 14.01 9.66
CA GLY A 19 7.06 13.18 8.52
C GLY A 19 5.68 12.55 8.68
N ALA A 20 5.35 12.09 9.89
CA ALA A 20 4.04 11.54 10.21
C ALA A 20 2.92 12.60 10.06
N PHE A 21 3.14 13.80 10.59
CA PHE A 21 2.20 14.92 10.45
C PHE A 21 2.01 15.31 8.98
N ASP A 22 3.11 15.51 8.24
CA ASP A 22 3.06 15.94 6.83
C ASP A 22 2.40 14.89 5.94
N THR A 23 2.69 13.61 6.17
CA THR A 23 2.05 12.48 5.47
C THR A 23 0.54 12.49 5.72
N ALA A 24 0.12 12.66 6.97
CA ALA A 24 -1.30 12.72 7.33
C ALA A 24 -1.99 13.97 6.73
N ALA A 25 -1.34 15.14 6.80
CA ALA A 25 -1.86 16.38 6.21
C ALA A 25 -2.09 16.24 4.70
N GLN A 26 -1.13 15.66 3.97
CA GLN A 26 -1.25 15.39 2.54
C GLN A 26 -2.39 14.41 2.25
N LEU A 27 -2.48 13.29 2.96
CA LEU A 27 -3.53 12.29 2.79
C LEU A 27 -4.95 12.90 2.93
N PHE A 28 -5.16 13.73 3.96
CA PHE A 28 -6.46 14.33 4.19
C PHE A 28 -6.75 15.53 3.29
N SER A 29 -5.74 16.14 2.68
CA SER A 29 -5.92 17.25 1.72
C SER A 29 -6.73 16.85 0.47
N TYR A 30 -6.69 15.57 0.08
CA TYR A 30 -7.44 15.03 -1.06
C TYR A 30 -8.92 14.77 -0.76
N ASP A 31 -9.33 14.75 0.51
CA ASP A 31 -10.69 14.39 0.93
C ASP A 31 -11.37 15.53 1.69
N ARG A 32 -11.91 16.48 0.93
CA ARG A 32 -12.54 17.71 1.46
C ARG A 32 -13.79 17.47 2.31
N ASN A 33 -14.41 16.29 2.19
CA ASN A 33 -15.58 15.92 2.99
C ASN A 33 -15.18 15.16 4.27
N SER A 34 -13.90 14.82 4.44
CA SER A 34 -13.44 14.20 5.68
C SER A 34 -13.52 15.18 6.85
N ALA A 35 -13.86 14.66 8.03
CA ALA A 35 -13.88 15.46 9.26
C ALA A 35 -12.51 16.06 9.58
N VAL A 36 -11.43 15.35 9.22
CA VAL A 36 -10.05 15.80 9.44
C VAL A 36 -9.75 17.01 8.56
N TYR A 37 -10.08 16.98 7.27
CA TYR A 37 -9.93 18.15 6.39
C TYR A 37 -10.76 19.33 6.91
N GLN A 38 -12.04 19.12 7.21
CA GLN A 38 -12.95 20.23 7.52
C GLN A 38 -12.67 20.89 8.87
N ARG A 39 -12.20 20.12 9.86
CA ARG A 39 -12.13 20.59 11.26
C ARG A 39 -10.72 20.66 11.81
N PHE A 40 -9.79 19.81 11.36
CA PHE A 40 -8.50 19.63 12.05
C PHE A 40 -7.34 20.21 11.25
N LEU A 41 -7.29 19.95 9.94
CA LEU A 41 -6.16 20.32 9.10
C LEU A 41 -5.87 21.83 9.11
N TRP A 42 -6.93 22.64 9.24
CA TRP A 42 -6.84 24.11 9.16
C TRP A 42 -6.92 24.83 10.51
N ASP A 43 -6.87 24.10 11.64
CA ASP A 43 -7.00 24.68 12.98
C ASP A 43 -5.69 24.51 13.80
N PRO A 44 -4.93 25.59 14.03
CA PRO A 44 -3.65 25.52 14.75
C PRO A 44 -3.79 25.05 16.20
N ARG A 45 -4.97 25.14 16.80
CA ARG A 45 -5.22 24.66 18.17
C ARG A 45 -5.24 23.13 18.25
N ILE A 46 -5.45 22.45 17.13
CA ILE A 46 -5.58 20.99 17.05
C ILE A 46 -4.27 20.33 16.61
N TRP A 47 -3.41 21.01 15.85
CA TRP A 47 -2.17 20.43 15.31
C TRP A 47 -1.29 19.71 16.34
N PRO A 48 -1.08 20.23 17.58
CA PRO A 48 -0.30 19.52 18.61
C PRO A 48 -0.84 18.15 19.02
N ARG A 49 -2.11 17.88 18.72
CA ARG A 49 -2.80 16.63 19.07
C ARG A 49 -3.24 15.85 17.84
N PHE A 50 -2.82 16.26 16.65
CA PHE A 50 -3.30 15.70 15.39
C PHE A 50 -3.09 14.19 15.30
N MET A 51 -1.96 13.71 15.83
CA MET A 51 -1.59 12.29 15.86
C MET A 51 -2.24 11.50 17.00
N ASP A 52 -2.96 12.16 17.93
CA ASP A 52 -3.66 11.48 19.04
C ASP A 52 -5.01 10.89 18.64
N PHE A 53 -5.53 11.28 17.47
CA PHE A 53 -6.90 10.95 17.05
C PHE A 53 -6.95 9.79 16.05
N GLY A 54 -8.06 9.04 16.11
CA GLY A 54 -8.36 7.98 15.15
C GLY A 54 -7.26 6.92 15.11
N ASN A 55 -6.72 6.65 13.92
CA ASN A 55 -5.67 5.66 13.71
C ASN A 55 -4.25 6.21 14.00
N GLY A 56 -4.09 7.50 14.29
CA GLY A 56 -2.79 8.15 14.50
C GLY A 56 -1.89 7.44 15.51
N PRO A 57 -2.36 7.09 16.72
CA PRO A 57 -1.53 6.40 17.72
C PRO A 57 -1.05 5.03 17.25
N LYS A 58 -1.92 4.30 16.54
CA LYS A 58 -1.62 2.97 16.01
C LYS A 58 -0.59 3.03 14.88
N GLU A 59 -0.78 3.92 13.90
CA GLU A 59 0.19 4.11 12.81
C GLU A 59 1.55 4.56 13.36
N ALA A 60 1.57 5.41 14.39
CA ALA A 60 2.82 5.86 15.00
C ALA A 60 3.63 4.74 15.64
N LEU A 61 2.99 3.88 16.44
CA LEU A 61 3.64 2.71 17.03
C LEU A 61 4.09 1.72 15.95
N LYS A 62 3.27 1.51 14.92
CA LYS A 62 3.59 0.63 13.80
C LYS A 62 4.85 1.08 13.07
N TYR A 63 4.85 2.29 12.51
CA TYR A 63 5.97 2.76 11.71
C TYR A 63 7.24 2.95 12.55
N ARG A 64 7.14 3.39 13.80
CA ARG A 64 8.32 3.48 14.68
C ARG A 64 9.05 2.15 14.78
N PHE A 65 8.33 1.06 14.97
CA PHE A 65 8.92 -0.27 14.98
C PHE A 65 9.48 -0.68 13.62
N GLU A 66 8.75 -0.44 12.53
CA GLU A 66 9.17 -0.86 11.20
C GLU A 66 10.45 -0.15 10.74
N TYR A 67 10.56 1.16 11.00
CA TYR A 67 11.79 1.92 10.71
C TYR A 67 12.95 1.51 11.63
N ASP A 68 12.70 1.31 12.93
CA ASP A 68 13.74 0.82 13.85
C ASP A 68 14.27 -0.56 13.45
N ARG A 69 13.38 -1.40 12.88
CA ARG A 69 13.69 -2.75 12.42
C ARG A 69 14.65 -2.79 11.24
N ILE A 70 14.50 -1.88 10.28
CA ILE A 70 15.41 -1.76 9.12
C ILE A 70 16.66 -0.94 9.44
N ASP A 71 16.67 -0.22 10.57
CA ASP A 71 17.80 0.56 11.09
C ASP A 71 18.37 1.57 10.11
N GLY A 72 17.50 2.43 9.59
CA GLY A 72 17.86 3.49 8.65
C GLY A 72 16.67 3.91 7.79
N PRO A 73 16.92 4.77 6.79
CA PRO A 73 15.87 5.22 5.90
C PRO A 73 15.32 4.08 5.06
N SER A 74 14.01 4.14 4.83
CA SER A 74 13.34 3.28 3.86
C SER A 74 14.03 3.41 2.50
N PRO A 75 14.39 2.30 1.83
CA PRO A 75 15.09 2.35 0.55
C PRO A 75 14.21 2.87 -0.61
N PHE A 76 12.92 3.05 -0.37
CA PHE A 76 11.91 3.40 -1.36
C PHE A 76 12.30 4.58 -2.26
N TYR A 77 12.69 5.71 -1.69
CA TYR A 77 13.03 6.90 -2.48
C TYR A 77 14.35 6.72 -3.25
N GLY A 78 15.38 6.12 -2.64
CA GLY A 78 16.63 5.81 -3.32
C GLY A 78 16.44 4.90 -4.54
N ILE A 79 15.60 3.88 -4.41
CA ILE A 79 15.20 3.01 -5.51
C ILE A 79 14.41 3.79 -6.57
N THR A 80 13.43 4.59 -6.15
CA THR A 80 12.61 5.42 -7.06
C THR A 80 13.47 6.35 -7.90
N PHE A 81 14.47 7.03 -7.30
CA PHE A 81 15.38 7.89 -8.04
C PHE A 81 16.25 7.12 -9.03
N SER A 82 16.63 5.88 -8.70
CA SER A 82 17.37 5.00 -9.62
C SER A 82 16.51 4.57 -10.82
N GLN A 83 15.24 4.26 -10.59
CA GLN A 83 14.26 4.00 -11.65
C GLN A 83 14.03 5.24 -12.53
N MET A 84 13.96 6.43 -11.92
CA MET A 84 13.82 7.70 -12.63
C MET A 84 15.05 7.99 -13.51
N SER A 85 16.27 7.78 -13.00
CA SER A 85 17.51 7.90 -13.78
C SER A 85 17.51 6.96 -14.98
N SER A 86 17.11 5.70 -14.78
CA SER A 86 17.03 4.71 -15.86
C SER A 86 15.98 5.09 -16.92
N LEU A 87 14.86 5.71 -16.49
CA LEU A 87 13.85 6.25 -17.38
C LEU A 87 14.39 7.42 -18.21
N GLU A 88 15.12 8.36 -17.60
CA GLU A 88 15.77 9.47 -18.29
C GLU A 88 16.72 8.97 -19.37
N GLU A 89 17.61 8.03 -19.04
CA GLU A 89 18.55 7.42 -19.99
C GLU A 89 17.83 6.74 -21.15
N ALA A 90 16.78 5.96 -20.88
CA ALA A 90 16.01 5.27 -21.90
C ALA A 90 15.24 6.24 -22.82
N LEU A 91 14.76 7.37 -22.30
CA LEU A 91 14.09 8.42 -23.10
C LEU A 91 15.08 9.21 -23.96
N ASP A 92 16.24 9.56 -23.41
CA ASP A 92 17.30 10.27 -24.13
C ASP A 92 17.79 9.49 -25.34
N ALA A 93 17.88 8.16 -25.22
CA ALA A 93 18.21 7.27 -26.33
C ALA A 93 17.20 7.34 -27.50
N ARG A 94 15.97 7.81 -27.26
CA ARG A 94 14.90 7.92 -28.26
C ARG A 94 14.61 9.37 -28.66
N ALA A 95 15.11 10.35 -27.90
CA ALA A 95 14.81 11.77 -28.05
C ALA A 95 15.18 12.30 -29.46
N GLN A 96 16.37 11.97 -29.95
CA GLN A 96 16.84 12.41 -31.27
C GLN A 96 16.01 11.85 -32.41
N GLU A 97 15.69 10.56 -32.39
CA GLU A 97 14.85 9.89 -33.41
C GLU A 97 13.45 10.50 -33.46
N LEU A 98 12.90 10.81 -32.29
CA LEU A 98 11.58 11.42 -32.16
C LEU A 98 11.59 12.93 -32.38
N GLY A 99 12.75 13.58 -32.49
CA GLY A 99 12.82 15.05 -32.56
C GLY A 99 12.07 15.72 -31.40
N VAL A 100 12.17 15.15 -30.19
CA VAL A 100 11.63 15.72 -28.94
C VAL A 100 12.76 15.90 -27.95
N ARG A 101 12.52 16.75 -26.96
CA ARG A 101 13.24 16.75 -25.70
C ARG A 101 12.27 16.31 -24.62
N PHE A 102 12.67 15.32 -23.84
CA PHE A 102 11.97 14.90 -22.63
C PHE A 102 12.53 15.65 -21.43
N VAL A 103 11.68 15.93 -20.44
CA VAL A 103 12.09 16.40 -19.11
C VAL A 103 11.28 15.58 -18.10
N VAL A 104 11.96 14.78 -17.29
CA VAL A 104 11.34 13.92 -16.28
C VAL A 104 11.28 14.68 -14.95
N ASP A 105 10.15 14.58 -14.27
CA ASP A 105 9.92 15.08 -12.92
C ASP A 105 9.07 14.07 -12.14
N LEU A 106 9.00 14.22 -10.82
CA LEU A 106 8.32 13.31 -9.90
C LEU A 106 7.03 13.92 -9.36
N ALA A 107 5.98 13.11 -9.28
CA ALA A 107 4.76 13.44 -8.55
C ALA A 107 4.42 12.32 -7.55
N SER A 108 4.15 12.70 -6.30
CA SER A 108 3.98 11.74 -5.20
C SER A 108 2.69 12.00 -4.44
N TRP A 109 1.87 10.97 -4.23
CA TRP A 109 0.61 11.11 -3.48
C TRP A 109 0.87 11.56 -2.03
N MET A 110 1.88 11.00 -1.38
CA MET A 110 2.44 11.48 -0.10
C MET A 110 3.94 11.72 -0.30
N ALA A 111 4.34 12.97 -0.43
CA ALA A 111 5.71 13.35 -0.73
C ALA A 111 6.52 13.60 0.55
N ALA A 112 7.66 12.92 0.70
CA ALA A 112 8.66 13.24 1.74
C ALA A 112 9.22 14.67 1.55
N ASP A 113 9.57 15.02 0.32
CA ASP A 113 9.89 16.39 -0.08
C ASP A 113 8.62 17.07 -0.62
N PRO A 114 8.09 18.12 0.04
CA PRO A 114 6.88 18.82 -0.38
C PRO A 114 6.86 19.23 -1.84
N LYS A 115 8.00 19.53 -2.48
CA LYS A 115 8.04 19.94 -3.90
C LYS A 115 7.54 18.84 -4.85
N ASN A 116 7.57 17.58 -4.43
CA ASN A 116 7.11 16.44 -5.22
C ASN A 116 5.61 16.17 -5.03
N HIS A 117 4.92 16.89 -4.13
CA HIS A 117 3.47 16.85 -4.05
C HIS A 117 2.86 17.48 -5.32
N PRO A 118 1.75 16.96 -5.87
CA PRO A 118 1.14 17.45 -7.12
C PRO A 118 0.82 18.94 -7.12
N TRP A 119 0.40 19.46 -5.97
CA TRP A 119 0.18 20.88 -5.73
C TRP A 119 0.48 21.20 -4.27
N PRO A 120 1.75 21.50 -3.90
CA PRO A 120 2.16 21.64 -2.50
C PRO A 120 1.36 22.72 -1.76
N ARG A 121 1.06 23.82 -2.46
CA ARG A 121 0.26 24.93 -1.94
C ARG A 121 -1.20 24.59 -1.65
N LEU A 122 -1.72 23.46 -2.14
CA LEU A 122 -3.05 22.96 -1.76
C LEU A 122 -3.07 22.39 -0.33
N VAL A 123 -1.90 21.97 0.17
CA VAL A 123 -1.71 21.54 1.57
C VAL A 123 -1.40 22.74 2.46
N TYR A 124 -0.69 23.74 1.93
CA TYR A 124 -0.36 24.98 2.65
C TYR A 124 -1.58 25.89 2.86
N GLY A 125 -2.32 26.21 1.79
CA GLY A 125 -3.38 27.21 1.80
C GLY A 125 -4.64 26.72 2.52
N PRO A 126 -5.29 27.55 3.35
CA PRO A 126 -6.43 27.12 4.14
C PRO A 126 -7.59 26.66 3.26
N GLY A 127 -8.01 25.41 3.45
CA GLY A 127 -9.13 24.79 2.77
C GLY A 127 -10.51 25.15 3.32
N SER A 128 -10.59 26.08 4.30
CA SER A 128 -11.84 26.57 4.88
C SER A 128 -11.78 28.10 5.13
N PRO A 129 -12.92 28.82 5.10
CA PRO A 129 -12.93 30.28 5.25
C PRO A 129 -12.34 30.81 6.57
N GLN A 130 -12.37 30.00 7.63
CA GLN A 130 -11.83 30.33 8.96
C GLN A 130 -10.48 29.66 9.23
N GLY A 131 -9.98 28.87 8.27
CA GLY A 131 -8.75 28.12 8.38
C GLY A 131 -7.51 29.01 8.38
N GLN A 132 -6.42 28.49 8.93
CA GLN A 132 -5.10 29.11 8.85
C GLN A 132 -4.19 28.33 7.91
N PRO A 133 -3.20 28.99 7.28
CA PRO A 133 -2.16 28.30 6.51
C PRO A 133 -1.44 27.25 7.36
N LEU A 134 -1.20 26.06 6.81
CA LEU A 134 -0.55 24.96 7.51
C LEU A 134 0.95 25.27 7.72
N THR A 135 1.27 25.78 8.91
CA THR A 135 2.61 26.27 9.29
C THR A 135 3.17 25.55 10.52
N TYR A 136 2.57 24.41 10.89
CA TYR A 136 2.94 23.68 12.10
C TYR A 136 4.39 23.19 12.05
N CYS A 137 5.12 23.44 13.14
CA CYS A 137 6.53 23.09 13.32
C CYS A 137 6.79 22.37 14.65
N GLY A 138 5.82 21.57 15.11
CA GLY A 138 5.88 20.89 16.39
C GLY A 138 5.40 21.75 17.56
N PRO A 139 5.39 21.18 18.78
CA PRO A 139 5.04 21.90 20.01
C PRO A 139 5.92 23.14 20.22
N ALA A 140 5.37 24.17 20.87
CA ALA A 140 6.10 25.43 21.07
C ALA A 140 7.30 25.29 22.03
N ASP A 141 7.22 24.32 22.94
CA ASP A 141 8.25 23.95 23.91
C ASP A 141 9.28 22.96 23.38
N ASP A 142 8.98 22.27 22.28
CA ASP A 142 9.87 21.32 21.61
C ASP A 142 9.65 21.34 20.08
N PRO A 143 10.01 22.44 19.40
CA PRO A 143 9.80 22.56 17.96
C PRO A 143 10.67 21.56 17.20
N TRP A 144 10.16 21.06 16.08
CA TRP A 144 10.91 20.12 15.25
C TRP A 144 12.20 20.77 14.71
N PRO A 145 13.33 20.05 14.73
CA PRO A 145 14.59 20.54 14.17
C PRO A 145 14.44 20.95 12.70
N ASP A 146 15.04 22.09 12.33
CA ASP A 146 15.09 22.64 10.98
C ASP A 146 13.72 22.74 10.29
N CYS A 147 12.66 22.97 11.07
CA CYS A 147 11.33 23.12 10.49
C CYS A 147 11.19 24.46 9.78
N ASP A 148 10.84 24.39 8.49
CA ASP A 148 10.35 25.52 7.73
C ASP A 148 8.81 25.56 7.79
N PRO A 149 8.20 26.61 8.38
CA PRO A 149 6.74 26.77 8.37
C PRO A 149 6.19 26.98 6.96
N GLU A 150 7.02 27.39 5.99
CA GLU A 150 6.66 27.62 4.60
C GLU A 150 7.00 26.42 3.69
N ARG A 151 7.36 25.26 4.25
CA ARG A 151 7.80 24.08 3.47
C ARG A 151 6.82 23.61 2.39
N HIS A 152 5.53 23.85 2.57
CA HIS A 152 4.49 23.53 1.58
C HIS A 152 4.18 24.70 0.62
N ASN A 153 4.70 25.90 0.87
CA ASN A 153 4.57 27.08 0.02
C ASN A 153 5.60 27.11 -1.13
N VAL A 154 5.72 25.97 -1.81
CA VAL A 154 6.71 25.75 -2.88
C VAL A 154 6.05 25.36 -4.19
N ASP A 155 6.80 25.47 -5.28
CA ASP A 155 6.36 25.03 -6.60
C ASP A 155 6.35 23.51 -6.68
N GLY A 156 5.22 22.99 -7.16
CA GLY A 156 5.05 21.57 -7.47
C GLY A 156 5.64 21.21 -8.84
N PRO A 157 5.41 19.97 -9.30
CA PRO A 157 5.96 19.49 -10.57
C PRO A 157 5.41 20.25 -11.79
N ILE A 158 4.15 20.70 -11.78
CA ILE A 158 3.58 21.42 -12.93
C ILE A 158 4.29 22.75 -13.22
N PRO A 159 4.41 23.71 -12.28
CA PRO A 159 5.17 24.93 -12.54
C PRO A 159 6.58 24.68 -13.06
N ARG A 160 7.30 23.69 -12.48
CA ARG A 160 8.66 23.32 -12.92
C ARG A 160 8.71 22.85 -14.37
N LEU A 161 7.78 21.96 -14.77
CA LEU A 161 7.71 21.48 -16.16
C LEU A 161 7.30 22.59 -17.13
N LEU A 162 6.37 23.47 -16.74
CA LEU A 162 5.95 24.59 -17.59
C LEU A 162 7.07 25.63 -17.77
N GLU A 163 7.86 25.91 -16.73
CA GLU A 163 9.01 26.81 -16.79
C GLU A 163 10.08 26.29 -17.78
N GLN A 164 10.25 24.96 -17.88
CA GLN A 164 11.10 24.33 -18.87
C GLN A 164 10.51 24.38 -20.31
N GLY A 165 9.25 24.80 -20.47
CA GLY A 165 8.56 24.96 -21.75
C GLY A 165 7.74 23.74 -22.20
N ALA A 166 7.16 22.99 -21.26
CA ALA A 166 6.41 21.76 -21.60
C ALA A 166 5.15 22.11 -22.39
N THR A 167 5.00 21.50 -23.56
CA THR A 167 3.85 21.71 -24.46
C THR A 167 2.82 20.59 -24.37
N GLU A 168 3.22 19.46 -23.79
CA GLU A 168 2.39 18.33 -23.40
C GLU A 168 3.04 17.64 -22.19
N ILE A 169 2.23 16.99 -21.37
CA ILE A 169 2.68 16.22 -20.22
C ILE A 169 2.13 14.80 -20.32
N VAL A 170 2.99 13.81 -20.10
CA VAL A 170 2.60 12.40 -19.96
C VAL A 170 2.93 11.94 -18.55
N ALA A 171 2.02 11.22 -17.91
CA ALA A 171 2.19 10.66 -16.58
C ALA A 171 2.20 9.13 -16.67
N ILE A 172 3.24 8.51 -16.13
CA ILE A 172 3.35 7.05 -15.98
C ILE A 172 3.36 6.72 -14.49
N ASP A 173 2.52 5.78 -14.08
CA ASP A 173 2.29 5.47 -12.67
C ASP A 173 2.85 4.10 -12.28
N MET A 174 3.56 4.06 -11.15
CA MET A 174 3.96 2.83 -10.46
C MET A 174 3.55 2.82 -8.98
N THR A 175 2.62 3.69 -8.56
CA THR A 175 2.10 3.80 -7.19
C THR A 175 1.73 2.45 -6.58
N VAL A 176 1.15 1.55 -7.38
CA VAL A 176 0.81 0.16 -7.00
C VAL A 176 1.14 -0.84 -8.13
N GLY A 177 2.40 -0.82 -8.59
CA GLY A 177 2.89 -1.77 -9.61
C GLY A 177 2.20 -1.62 -10.96
N GLY A 178 1.84 -0.39 -11.31
CA GLY A 178 1.23 -0.05 -12.60
C GLY A 178 -0.29 -0.21 -12.66
N ALA A 179 -0.94 -0.81 -11.65
CA ALA A 179 -2.40 -0.80 -11.57
C ALA A 179 -2.93 0.61 -11.36
N ARG A 180 -4.08 0.94 -11.96
CA ARG A 180 -4.80 2.17 -11.64
C ARG A 180 -5.20 2.16 -10.17
N PHE A 181 -5.30 3.35 -9.57
CA PHE A 181 -5.64 3.48 -8.15
C PHE A 181 -6.23 4.86 -7.86
N SER A 182 -7.16 4.94 -6.91
CA SER A 182 -7.76 6.17 -6.42
C SER A 182 -6.72 7.20 -5.96
N LYS A 183 -5.61 6.74 -5.38
CA LYS A 183 -4.48 7.59 -4.98
C LYS A 183 -3.75 8.21 -6.18
N THR A 184 -3.51 7.45 -7.24
CA THR A 184 -2.94 7.98 -8.49
C THR A 184 -3.94 8.91 -9.16
N HIS A 185 -5.23 8.57 -9.15
CA HIS A 185 -6.28 9.43 -9.66
C HIS A 185 -6.35 10.78 -8.91
N ASP A 186 -6.17 10.78 -7.59
CA ASP A 186 -6.04 11.99 -6.77
C ASP A 186 -4.88 12.87 -7.24
N VAL A 187 -3.72 12.27 -7.51
CA VAL A 187 -2.54 12.96 -8.08
C VAL A 187 -2.88 13.56 -9.45
N VAL A 188 -3.34 12.74 -10.39
CA VAL A 188 -3.64 13.16 -11.78
C VAL A 188 -4.70 14.25 -11.82
N ARG A 189 -5.78 14.12 -11.04
CA ARG A 189 -6.83 15.14 -10.91
C ARG A 189 -6.26 16.45 -10.37
N THR A 190 -5.40 16.40 -9.36
CA THR A 190 -4.77 17.59 -8.78
C THR A 190 -3.82 18.28 -9.77
N LEU A 191 -3.03 17.51 -10.51
CA LEU A 191 -2.16 18.03 -11.58
C LEU A 191 -2.96 18.72 -12.69
N ARG A 192 -4.05 18.09 -13.14
CA ARG A 192 -4.97 18.66 -14.15
C ARG A 192 -5.61 19.95 -13.65
N ALA A 193 -6.04 19.99 -12.38
CA ALA A 193 -6.57 21.21 -11.77
C ALA A 193 -5.51 22.31 -11.70
N ARG A 194 -4.24 21.98 -11.38
CA ARG A 194 -3.15 22.97 -11.39
C ARG A 194 -2.90 23.50 -12.80
N LEU A 195 -2.85 22.65 -13.81
CA LEU A 195 -2.69 23.05 -15.21
C LEU A 195 -3.82 23.99 -15.68
N ALA A 196 -5.06 23.71 -15.29
CA ALA A 196 -6.18 24.60 -15.57
C ALA A 196 -6.02 25.97 -14.88
N ALA A 197 -5.53 25.99 -13.64
CA ALA A 197 -5.26 27.23 -12.92
C ALA A 197 -4.14 28.07 -13.57
N GLU A 198 -3.10 27.44 -14.11
CA GLU A 198 -2.02 28.12 -14.85
C GLU A 198 -2.50 28.72 -16.17
N ALA A 199 -3.44 28.05 -16.85
CA ALA A 199 -3.99 28.55 -18.11
C ALA A 199 -4.87 29.80 -17.93
N GLY A 200 -5.46 29.98 -16.75
CA GLY A 200 -6.40 31.04 -16.46
C GLY A 200 -7.76 30.87 -17.15
N GLU A 201 -8.66 31.81 -16.91
CA GLU A 201 -10.01 31.78 -17.47
C GLU A 201 -9.98 31.93 -19.00
N GLY A 202 -10.61 31.00 -19.72
CA GLY A 202 -10.63 30.97 -21.18
C GLY A 202 -9.33 30.48 -21.84
N GLY A 203 -8.27 30.21 -21.06
CA GLY A 203 -7.04 29.60 -21.52
C GLY A 203 -7.20 28.09 -21.76
N LYS A 204 -6.40 27.55 -22.68
CA LYS A 204 -6.36 26.10 -22.93
C LYS A 204 -5.16 25.50 -22.18
N PRO A 205 -5.39 24.66 -21.15
CA PRO A 205 -4.29 24.08 -20.39
C PRO A 205 -3.43 23.15 -21.25
N VAL A 206 -2.14 23.05 -20.90
CA VAL A 206 -1.23 22.04 -21.46
C VAL A 206 -1.84 20.66 -21.18
N PRO A 207 -1.97 19.77 -22.19
CA PRO A 207 -2.62 18.49 -22.01
C PRO A 207 -1.79 17.56 -21.11
N LEU A 208 -2.49 16.81 -20.23
CA LEU A 208 -1.92 15.76 -19.41
C LEU A 208 -2.58 14.42 -19.70
N ARG A 209 -1.79 13.45 -20.20
CA ARG A 209 -2.21 12.08 -20.48
C ARG A 209 -1.69 11.12 -19.41
N TRP A 210 -2.56 10.31 -18.81
CA TRP A 210 -2.17 9.27 -17.87
C TRP A 210 -2.09 7.93 -18.60
N LEU A 211 -0.89 7.35 -18.67
CA LEU A 211 -0.61 6.20 -19.55
C LEU A 211 -1.20 4.88 -19.03
N ASN A 212 -1.45 4.76 -17.72
CA ASN A 212 -2.11 3.60 -17.13
C ASN A 212 -3.64 3.65 -17.32
N ASP A 213 -4.20 4.82 -17.66
CA ASP A 213 -5.62 5.01 -17.94
C ASP A 213 -5.82 5.80 -19.26
N PRO A 214 -5.40 5.24 -20.40
CA PRO A 214 -5.30 5.97 -21.67
C PRO A 214 -6.64 6.45 -22.23
N ARG A 215 -7.75 5.89 -21.71
CA ARG A 215 -9.13 6.23 -22.10
C ARG A 215 -9.83 7.09 -21.04
N ASP A 216 -9.12 7.51 -19.99
CA ASP A 216 -9.66 8.30 -18.87
C ASP A 216 -10.86 7.61 -18.16
N LEU A 217 -10.84 6.29 -18.01
CA LEU A 217 -11.90 5.53 -17.35
C LEU A 217 -12.21 6.10 -15.96
N MET A 218 -11.19 6.29 -15.11
CA MET A 218 -11.40 6.69 -13.72
C MET A 218 -11.96 8.11 -13.60
N ARG A 219 -11.70 8.98 -14.58
CA ARG A 219 -12.32 10.32 -14.64
C ARG A 219 -13.77 10.20 -15.11
N ASP A 220 -13.98 9.38 -16.12
CA ASP A 220 -15.26 9.31 -16.82
C ASP A 220 -16.30 8.55 -16.02
N SER A 221 -15.88 7.63 -15.13
CA SER A 221 -16.73 6.95 -14.15
C SER A 221 -16.72 7.53 -12.74
N TYR A 222 -15.91 8.58 -12.48
CA TYR A 222 -15.91 9.21 -11.16
C TYR A 222 -17.33 9.69 -10.78
N PRO A 223 -17.80 9.44 -9.54
CA PRO A 223 -19.17 9.77 -9.17
C PRO A 223 -19.49 11.27 -9.26
N ASP A 224 -20.68 11.58 -9.77
CA ASP A 224 -21.16 12.95 -9.96
C ASP A 224 -22.09 13.41 -8.83
N GLU A 225 -22.79 12.48 -8.17
CA GLU A 225 -23.77 12.79 -7.13
C GLU A 225 -23.46 12.14 -5.77
N PRO A 226 -23.43 12.93 -4.67
CA PRO A 226 -23.56 14.39 -4.62
C PRO A 226 -22.38 15.14 -5.26
N ALA A 227 -22.63 16.38 -5.69
CA ALA A 227 -21.59 17.24 -6.24
C ALA A 227 -20.41 17.38 -5.28
N GLY A 228 -19.19 17.18 -5.78
CA GLY A 228 -17.98 17.15 -4.95
C GLY A 228 -17.82 15.85 -4.16
N TRP A 229 -18.35 14.73 -4.68
CA TRP A 229 -18.26 13.43 -4.04
C TRP A 229 -16.81 13.06 -3.68
N THR A 230 -16.66 12.55 -2.47
CA THR A 230 -15.50 11.78 -2.03
C THR A 230 -16.04 10.61 -1.20
N ARG A 231 -15.27 9.53 -1.08
CA ARG A 231 -15.62 8.36 -0.25
C ARG A 231 -16.09 8.68 1.18
N SER A 232 -15.68 9.83 1.75
CA SER A 232 -16.13 10.27 3.08
C SER A 232 -17.64 10.59 3.15
N LEU A 233 -18.30 10.80 2.00
CA LEU A 233 -19.76 10.96 1.91
C LEU A 233 -20.52 9.63 1.85
N GLY A 234 -19.81 8.50 1.80
CA GLY A 234 -20.42 7.18 1.65
C GLY A 234 -20.66 6.79 0.20
N PRO A 235 -21.55 5.81 -0.06
CA PRO A 235 -21.85 5.36 -1.41
C PRO A 235 -22.46 6.52 -2.21
N PRO A 236 -22.06 6.70 -3.50
CA PRO A 236 -22.64 7.73 -4.34
C PRO A 236 -24.13 7.45 -4.64
N ALA A 237 -24.88 8.51 -4.94
CA ALA A 237 -26.27 8.39 -5.37
C ALA A 237 -26.37 8.05 -6.87
N ALA A 238 -25.41 8.53 -7.65
CA ALA A 238 -25.25 8.24 -9.07
C ALA A 238 -23.79 8.39 -9.49
N ASP A 239 -23.36 7.53 -10.39
CA ASP A 239 -22.10 7.59 -11.11
C ASP A 239 -22.35 7.39 -12.62
N ARG A 240 -21.29 7.57 -13.40
CA ARG A 240 -21.29 7.34 -14.85
C ARG A 240 -20.73 5.95 -15.08
N SER A 241 -21.59 4.95 -15.24
CA SER A 241 -21.11 3.59 -15.52
C SER A 241 -20.39 3.54 -16.88
N VAL A 242 -19.11 3.17 -16.87
CA VAL A 242 -18.28 3.03 -18.07
C VAL A 242 -17.73 1.60 -18.14
N PRO A 243 -17.93 0.87 -19.26
CA PRO A 243 -17.42 -0.50 -19.39
C PRO A 243 -15.90 -0.58 -19.25
N LEU A 244 -15.43 -1.48 -18.39
CA LEU A 244 -14.00 -1.68 -18.14
C LEU A 244 -13.28 -2.27 -19.36
N GLU A 245 -13.94 -3.16 -20.11
CA GLU A 245 -13.39 -3.82 -21.30
C GLU A 245 -12.98 -2.85 -22.42
N ASP A 246 -13.61 -1.68 -22.49
CA ASP A 246 -13.35 -0.64 -23.50
C ASP A 246 -12.19 0.29 -23.08
N ALA A 247 -11.68 0.14 -21.86
CA ALA A 247 -10.64 0.98 -21.27
C ALA A 247 -9.59 0.15 -20.50
N PRO A 248 -8.85 -0.74 -21.17
CA PRO A 248 -7.83 -1.56 -20.53
C PRO A 248 -6.63 -0.71 -20.06
N ASN A 249 -5.98 -1.16 -18.99
CA ASN A 249 -4.68 -0.65 -18.55
C ASN A 249 -3.56 -1.44 -19.25
N PRO A 250 -2.80 -0.82 -20.17
CA PRO A 250 -1.76 -1.52 -20.92
C PRO A 250 -0.51 -1.85 -20.08
N VAL A 251 -0.30 -1.17 -18.96
CA VAL A 251 0.91 -1.31 -18.13
C VAL A 251 0.91 -2.65 -17.39
N VAL A 252 -0.20 -3.02 -16.76
CA VAL A 252 -0.34 -4.28 -16.01
C VAL A 252 -0.33 -5.53 -16.88
N SER A 253 -0.55 -5.36 -18.19
CA SER A 253 -0.46 -6.44 -19.19
C SER A 253 0.91 -6.54 -19.84
N SER A 254 1.89 -5.74 -19.39
CA SER A 254 3.23 -5.70 -19.99
C SER A 254 4.00 -7.01 -19.74
N PRO A 255 4.48 -7.69 -20.81
CA PRO A 255 5.33 -8.88 -20.64
C PRO A 255 6.63 -8.57 -19.89
N LEU A 256 7.20 -7.37 -20.08
CA LEU A 256 8.43 -6.98 -19.39
C LEU A 256 8.19 -6.77 -17.89
N LEU A 257 7.04 -6.21 -17.49
CA LEU A 257 6.70 -6.07 -16.07
C LEU A 257 6.50 -7.44 -15.42
N ALA A 258 5.80 -8.34 -16.11
CA ALA A 258 5.60 -9.71 -15.64
C ALA A 258 6.92 -10.48 -15.50
N LEU A 259 7.84 -10.31 -16.46
CA LEU A 259 9.17 -10.92 -16.41
C LEU A 259 9.96 -10.44 -15.19
N LEU A 260 9.99 -9.14 -14.91
CA LEU A 260 10.70 -8.58 -13.76
C LEU A 260 10.16 -9.14 -12.43
N HIS A 261 8.84 -9.31 -12.32
CA HIS A 261 8.25 -9.96 -11.16
C HIS A 261 8.57 -11.45 -11.10
N ALA A 262 8.50 -12.17 -12.22
CA ALA A 262 8.78 -13.60 -12.28
C ALA A 262 10.24 -13.92 -11.89
N GLU A 263 11.20 -13.11 -12.35
CA GLU A 263 12.61 -13.21 -11.95
C GLU A 263 12.78 -12.96 -10.45
N GLY A 264 12.17 -11.91 -9.91
CA GLY A 264 12.24 -11.61 -8.48
C GLY A 264 11.55 -12.64 -7.57
N ILE A 265 10.56 -13.37 -8.09
CA ILE A 265 9.95 -14.53 -7.43
C ILE A 265 10.91 -15.72 -7.46
N ALA A 266 11.48 -16.03 -8.62
CA ALA A 266 12.37 -17.17 -8.79
C ALA A 266 13.71 -17.03 -8.05
N GLU A 267 14.21 -15.80 -7.86
CA GLU A 267 15.34 -15.51 -6.96
C GLU A 267 15.13 -16.01 -5.52
N ARG A 268 13.87 -16.33 -5.16
CA ARG A 268 13.49 -16.73 -3.81
C ARG A 268 13.07 -18.18 -3.70
N PHE A 269 13.20 -18.97 -4.77
CA PHE A 269 13.06 -20.41 -4.67
C PHE A 269 14.10 -20.99 -3.72
N ASN A 270 13.71 -22.06 -3.02
CA ASN A 270 14.64 -22.81 -2.19
C ASN A 270 15.42 -23.80 -3.10
N PRO A 271 16.76 -23.72 -3.16
CA PRO A 271 17.55 -24.61 -4.01
C PRO A 271 17.49 -26.10 -3.58
N GLU A 272 16.97 -26.40 -2.39
CA GLU A 272 16.76 -27.76 -1.90
C GLU A 272 15.35 -28.32 -2.18
N VAL A 273 14.47 -27.52 -2.78
CA VAL A 273 13.08 -27.89 -3.11
C VAL A 273 12.88 -27.80 -4.61
N GLU A 274 12.32 -28.86 -5.21
CA GLU A 274 12.01 -28.89 -6.64
C GLU A 274 10.96 -27.82 -6.99
N GLU A 275 11.04 -27.27 -8.21
CA GLU A 275 10.05 -26.29 -8.70
C GLU A 275 8.63 -26.83 -8.61
N ALA A 276 8.45 -28.11 -8.93
CA ALA A 276 7.16 -28.79 -8.83
C ALA A 276 6.55 -28.70 -7.42
N GLU A 277 7.36 -28.65 -6.36
CA GLU A 277 6.98 -28.58 -4.94
C GLU A 277 6.94 -27.16 -4.36
N THR A 278 7.08 -26.15 -5.22
CA THR A 278 6.99 -24.73 -4.85
C THR A 278 5.59 -24.17 -5.12
N GLY A 279 5.07 -23.41 -4.15
CA GLY A 279 3.83 -22.64 -4.26
C GLY A 279 4.09 -21.14 -4.27
N ILE A 280 3.24 -20.39 -4.96
CA ILE A 280 3.37 -18.95 -5.16
C ILE A 280 2.07 -18.26 -4.75
N VAL A 281 2.18 -17.30 -3.82
CA VAL A 281 1.07 -16.44 -3.42
C VAL A 281 1.29 -15.05 -4.01
N LEU A 282 0.40 -14.61 -4.91
CA LEU A 282 0.36 -13.26 -5.43
C LEU A 282 -0.60 -12.41 -4.58
N LEU A 283 -0.05 -11.69 -3.61
CA LEU A 283 -0.77 -10.85 -2.67
C LEU A 283 -1.11 -9.48 -3.28
N GLY A 284 -2.37 -9.07 -3.16
CA GLY A 284 -2.86 -7.75 -3.52
C GLY A 284 -3.21 -6.88 -2.30
N HIS A 285 -2.81 -5.62 -2.35
CA HIS A 285 -3.41 -4.53 -1.57
C HIS A 285 -4.80 -4.27 -2.13
N ALA A 286 -5.75 -3.93 -1.28
CA ALA A 286 -7.13 -3.70 -1.67
C ALA A 286 -7.47 -2.20 -1.81
N LEU A 287 -8.76 -1.85 -1.92
CA LEU A 287 -9.25 -0.47 -2.06
C LEU A 287 -9.62 0.14 -0.71
N ARG A 288 -9.91 1.44 -0.68
CA ARG A 288 -10.77 1.97 0.39
C ARG A 288 -12.22 1.70 -0.01
N ARG A 289 -13.06 1.43 0.98
CA ARG A 289 -14.49 1.26 0.70
C ARG A 289 -15.06 2.52 0.04
N TYR A 290 -15.97 2.30 -0.90
CA TYR A 290 -16.58 3.25 -1.82
C TYR A 290 -15.66 3.72 -2.95
N ASP A 291 -14.37 3.35 -2.99
CA ASP A 291 -13.57 3.61 -4.19
C ASP A 291 -13.94 2.65 -5.33
N GLU A 292 -14.54 1.48 -5.02
CA GLU A 292 -14.95 0.48 -6.03
C GLU A 292 -15.94 0.99 -7.10
N TYR A 293 -16.59 2.13 -6.87
CA TYR A 293 -17.51 2.74 -7.84
C TYR A 293 -16.80 3.36 -9.06
N PHE A 294 -15.48 3.61 -8.97
CA PHE A 294 -14.72 4.20 -10.10
C PHE A 294 -13.28 3.68 -10.21
N ASP A 295 -12.80 2.92 -9.23
CA ASP A 295 -11.41 2.47 -9.14
C ASP A 295 -11.26 1.00 -9.60
N PRO A 296 -10.67 0.76 -10.79
CA PRO A 296 -10.49 -0.59 -11.34
C PRO A 296 -9.24 -1.30 -10.83
N LYS A 297 -8.61 -0.83 -9.75
CA LYS A 297 -7.37 -1.41 -9.22
C LYS A 297 -7.43 -2.91 -9.03
N ILE A 298 -8.54 -3.43 -8.49
CA ILE A 298 -8.66 -4.86 -8.19
C ILE A 298 -8.61 -5.65 -9.51
N ASP A 299 -9.35 -5.22 -10.52
CA ASP A 299 -9.35 -5.81 -11.86
C ASP A 299 -7.99 -5.71 -12.56
N ASP A 300 -7.32 -4.56 -12.48
CA ASP A 300 -5.97 -4.36 -12.99
C ASP A 300 -4.96 -5.29 -12.30
N THR A 301 -5.14 -5.53 -10.99
CA THR A 301 -4.29 -6.44 -10.21
C THR A 301 -4.50 -7.89 -10.60
N LEU A 302 -5.75 -8.29 -10.89
CA LEU A 302 -6.03 -9.63 -11.41
C LEU A 302 -5.36 -9.84 -12.77
N THR A 303 -5.35 -8.82 -13.62
CA THR A 303 -4.63 -8.85 -14.91
C THR A 303 -3.11 -8.99 -14.69
N LEU A 304 -2.54 -8.23 -13.76
CA LEU A 304 -1.12 -8.36 -13.39
C LEU A 304 -0.79 -9.76 -12.87
N HIS A 305 -1.62 -10.30 -11.95
CA HIS A 305 -1.44 -11.64 -11.40
C HIS A 305 -1.46 -12.72 -12.49
N GLN A 306 -2.40 -12.63 -13.42
CA GLN A 306 -2.51 -13.56 -14.55
C GLN A 306 -1.27 -13.47 -15.45
N THR A 307 -0.81 -12.26 -15.76
CA THR A 307 0.35 -12.05 -16.62
C THR A 307 1.63 -12.59 -15.98
N ILE A 308 1.82 -12.37 -14.67
CA ILE A 308 2.94 -12.94 -13.90
C ILE A 308 2.87 -14.46 -13.87
N ALA A 309 1.70 -15.05 -13.60
CA ALA A 309 1.53 -16.50 -13.56
C ALA A 309 1.85 -17.15 -14.91
N LEU A 310 1.43 -16.54 -16.02
CA LEU A 310 1.77 -17.02 -17.37
C LEU A 310 3.29 -16.96 -17.61
N GLU A 311 3.94 -15.88 -17.20
CA GLU A 311 5.39 -15.71 -17.38
C GLU A 311 6.21 -16.67 -16.50
N LEU A 312 5.76 -16.94 -15.29
CA LEU A 312 6.33 -17.96 -14.41
C LEU A 312 6.24 -19.34 -15.05
N LEU A 313 5.06 -19.76 -15.53
CA LEU A 313 4.88 -21.07 -16.16
C LEU A 313 5.63 -21.20 -17.49
N ARG A 314 5.83 -20.09 -18.20
CA ARG A 314 6.64 -20.03 -19.42
C ARG A 314 8.13 -20.24 -19.12
N THR A 315 8.61 -19.68 -18.01
CA THR A 315 10.05 -19.68 -17.65
C THR A 315 10.44 -20.89 -16.82
N TYR A 316 9.52 -21.38 -15.96
CA TYR A 316 9.67 -22.48 -15.01
C TYR A 316 8.55 -23.50 -15.24
N PRO A 317 8.66 -24.34 -16.29
CA PRO A 317 7.58 -25.21 -16.73
C PRO A 317 7.24 -26.36 -15.77
N GLU A 318 8.08 -26.60 -14.76
CA GLU A 318 7.83 -27.64 -13.75
C GLU A 318 6.88 -27.16 -12.62
N LEU A 319 6.77 -25.84 -12.42
CA LEU A 319 5.78 -25.22 -11.54
C LEU A 319 4.37 -25.72 -11.87
N LYS A 320 3.54 -25.88 -10.84
CA LYS A 320 2.13 -26.29 -11.02
C LYS A 320 1.23 -25.08 -11.04
N GLU A 321 0.42 -24.96 -12.09
CA GLU A 321 -0.51 -23.83 -12.25
C GLU A 321 -1.44 -23.67 -11.05
N HIS A 322 -1.94 -24.76 -10.47
CA HIS A 322 -2.85 -24.71 -9.32
C HIS A 322 -2.15 -24.26 -8.03
N ARG A 323 -0.81 -24.30 -7.97
CA ARG A 323 0.00 -23.80 -6.84
C ARG A 323 0.37 -22.32 -6.98
N ILE A 324 -0.06 -21.64 -8.05
CA ILE A 324 0.05 -20.19 -8.23
C ILE A 324 -1.33 -19.57 -7.95
N VAL A 325 -1.46 -18.93 -6.79
CA VAL A 325 -2.75 -18.42 -6.28
C VAL A 325 -2.67 -16.93 -5.96
N GLY A 326 -3.76 -16.22 -6.18
CA GLY A 326 -3.91 -14.81 -5.78
C GLY A 326 -4.57 -14.68 -4.42
N ALA A 327 -4.15 -13.68 -3.66
CA ALA A 327 -4.64 -13.47 -2.31
C ALA A 327 -4.83 -12.00 -1.91
N TRP A 328 -5.65 -11.78 -0.88
CA TRP A 328 -6.01 -10.46 -0.34
C TRP A 328 -5.98 -10.44 1.20
N ALA A 329 -5.83 -9.26 1.80
CA ALA A 329 -6.02 -9.09 3.24
C ALA A 329 -7.50 -9.29 3.65
N GLY A 330 -7.76 -9.41 4.95
CA GLY A 330 -9.13 -9.53 5.48
C GLY A 330 -9.88 -8.21 5.50
N ASP A 331 -11.22 -8.28 5.47
CA ASP A 331 -12.08 -7.11 5.55
C ASP A 331 -12.49 -6.76 7.00
N MET A 332 -12.71 -5.47 7.25
CA MET A 332 -13.44 -5.03 8.44
C MET A 332 -14.88 -5.52 8.42
N VAL A 333 -15.42 -5.81 9.61
CA VAL A 333 -16.78 -6.35 9.79
C VAL A 333 -17.72 -5.27 10.29
N LEU A 334 -18.99 -5.34 9.88
CA LEU A 334 -20.05 -4.49 10.40
C LEU A 334 -20.36 -4.89 11.85
N ASN A 335 -20.30 -3.93 12.78
CA ASN A 335 -20.82 -4.12 14.13
C ASN A 335 -22.28 -3.62 14.19
N GLU A 336 -23.21 -4.55 14.01
CA GLU A 336 -24.66 -4.28 13.99
C GLU A 336 -25.22 -3.75 15.32
N THR A 337 -24.46 -3.87 16.42
CA THR A 337 -24.87 -3.35 17.73
C THR A 337 -24.65 -1.84 17.88
N LEU A 338 -23.92 -1.22 16.95
CA LEU A 338 -23.69 0.23 16.91
C LEU A 338 -24.89 0.92 16.24
N THR A 339 -25.72 1.58 17.04
CA THR A 339 -26.95 2.24 16.57
C THR A 339 -26.75 3.69 16.11
N ASP A 340 -25.59 4.30 16.38
CA ASP A 340 -25.28 5.70 16.03
C ASP A 340 -23.83 5.83 15.55
N THR A 341 -23.57 5.50 14.29
CA THR A 341 -22.26 5.79 13.67
C THR A 341 -22.41 6.31 12.23
N PRO A 342 -21.97 7.55 11.95
CA PRO A 342 -21.94 8.10 10.59
C PRO A 342 -21.05 7.32 9.61
N ALA A 343 -20.10 6.53 10.12
CA ALA A 343 -19.14 5.74 9.34
C ALA A 343 -19.57 4.28 9.10
N GLY A 344 -20.86 3.97 9.29
CA GLY A 344 -21.42 2.66 8.94
C GLY A 344 -21.02 1.51 9.87
N GLY A 345 -20.53 1.77 11.09
CA GLY A 345 -20.37 0.73 12.12
C GLY A 345 -19.25 -0.30 11.90
N TYR A 346 -18.37 -0.15 10.92
CA TYR A 346 -17.34 -1.14 10.64
C TYR A 346 -16.12 -1.04 11.57
N GLU A 347 -15.63 -2.19 12.02
CA GLU A 347 -14.46 -2.32 12.87
C GLU A 347 -13.57 -3.49 12.43
N ARG A 348 -12.26 -3.39 12.73
CA ARG A 348 -11.36 -4.54 12.57
C ARG A 348 -11.84 -5.68 13.42
N SER A 349 -11.57 -6.90 12.95
CA SER A 349 -11.93 -8.13 13.63
C SER A 349 -10.77 -9.09 13.72
N ARG A 350 -10.85 -10.03 14.67
CA ARG A 350 -9.86 -11.11 14.73
C ARG A 350 -9.93 -12.05 13.50
N PRO A 351 -11.11 -12.40 12.97
CA PRO A 351 -11.20 -13.13 11.71
C PRO A 351 -10.57 -12.42 10.50
N MET A 352 -10.36 -11.10 10.56
CA MET A 352 -9.60 -10.35 9.55
C MET A 352 -8.14 -10.78 9.47
N ARG A 353 -7.63 -11.42 10.53
CA ARG A 353 -6.28 -11.98 10.65
C ARG A 353 -5.19 -11.05 10.14
N GLY A 354 -5.09 -9.82 10.62
CA GLY A 354 -3.94 -8.99 10.28
C GLY A 354 -4.27 -7.52 10.22
N GLU A 355 -3.45 -6.79 9.48
CA GLU A 355 -3.67 -5.37 9.21
C GLU A 355 -4.74 -5.20 8.13
N ASN A 356 -5.47 -4.08 8.16
CA ASN A 356 -6.49 -3.80 7.16
C ASN A 356 -5.83 -3.15 5.94
N LEU A 357 -5.45 -3.97 4.96
CA LEU A 357 -4.92 -3.49 3.68
C LEU A 357 -6.03 -3.18 2.65
N GLY A 358 -7.27 -3.03 3.11
CA GLY A 358 -8.39 -2.48 2.35
C GLY A 358 -9.53 -3.46 2.09
N TYR A 359 -10.37 -3.10 1.13
CA TYR A 359 -11.59 -3.79 0.71
C TYR A 359 -11.49 -4.20 -0.76
N ALA A 360 -11.39 -5.50 -1.05
CA ALA A 360 -11.06 -5.99 -2.40
C ALA A 360 -12.31 -6.22 -3.25
N ALA A 361 -13.09 -5.16 -3.52
CA ALA A 361 -14.26 -5.23 -4.40
C ALA A 361 -13.89 -4.87 -5.85
N LEU A 362 -14.51 -5.57 -6.80
CA LEU A 362 -14.34 -5.33 -8.23
C LEU A 362 -14.99 -4.01 -8.66
N TYR A 363 -14.46 -3.43 -9.73
CA TYR A 363 -14.95 -2.20 -10.35
C TYR A 363 -16.45 -2.25 -10.63
N GLU A 364 -17.16 -1.19 -10.19
CA GLU A 364 -18.61 -1.00 -10.32
C GLU A 364 -19.46 -2.18 -9.77
N GLN A 365 -18.86 -3.00 -8.89
CA GLN A 365 -19.52 -4.17 -8.29
C GLN A 365 -19.33 -4.18 -6.76
N PRO A 366 -20.01 -3.27 -6.03
CA PRO A 366 -19.93 -3.21 -4.57
C PRO A 366 -20.27 -4.56 -3.93
N GLY A 367 -19.45 -5.05 -3.01
CA GLY A 367 -19.66 -6.37 -2.40
C GLY A 367 -18.99 -7.53 -3.12
N VAL A 368 -18.65 -7.38 -4.40
CA VAL A 368 -18.18 -8.50 -5.22
C VAL A 368 -16.67 -8.59 -5.16
N HIS A 369 -16.18 -9.64 -4.49
CA HIS A 369 -14.76 -9.93 -4.40
C HIS A 369 -14.26 -10.79 -5.56
N PRO A 370 -12.95 -10.77 -5.87
CA PRO A 370 -12.33 -11.75 -6.76
C PRO A 370 -12.69 -13.19 -6.38
N GLN A 371 -12.81 -14.05 -7.38
CA GLN A 371 -13.29 -15.43 -7.23
C GLN A 371 -12.25 -16.46 -7.67
N GLY A 372 -12.49 -17.73 -7.33
CA GLY A 372 -11.63 -18.85 -7.72
C GLY A 372 -10.21 -18.74 -7.15
N LYS A 373 -9.20 -19.19 -7.91
CA LYS A 373 -7.80 -19.20 -7.46
C LYS A 373 -7.20 -17.81 -7.19
N TRP A 374 -7.91 -16.74 -7.54
CA TRP A 374 -7.49 -15.35 -7.33
C TRP A 374 -8.21 -14.65 -6.16
N GLY A 375 -9.14 -15.35 -5.51
CA GLY A 375 -10.07 -14.79 -4.52
C GLY A 375 -9.74 -15.09 -3.07
N TYR A 376 -8.65 -15.80 -2.77
CA TYR A 376 -8.33 -16.20 -1.41
C TYR A 376 -8.07 -15.00 -0.51
N ARG A 377 -8.40 -15.13 0.78
CA ARG A 377 -7.68 -14.36 1.80
C ARG A 377 -6.28 -14.95 1.96
N TYR A 378 -5.30 -14.14 2.34
CA TYR A 378 -3.90 -14.59 2.34
C TYR A 378 -3.65 -15.80 3.22
N TRP A 379 -4.33 -15.92 4.37
CA TRP A 379 -4.24 -17.12 5.21
C TRP A 379 -4.94 -18.33 4.59
N GLU A 380 -5.98 -18.15 3.78
CA GLU A 380 -6.64 -19.23 3.05
C GLU A 380 -5.77 -19.72 1.90
N ALA A 381 -5.06 -18.81 1.22
CA ALA A 381 -4.07 -19.18 0.21
C ALA A 381 -2.92 -19.99 0.82
N LEU A 382 -2.39 -19.55 1.96
CA LEU A 382 -1.35 -20.28 2.69
C LEU A 382 -1.85 -21.65 3.17
N ASP A 383 -3.07 -21.74 3.70
CA ASP A 383 -3.65 -23.01 4.13
C ASP A 383 -3.93 -23.96 2.96
N TYR A 384 -4.39 -23.42 1.82
CA TYR A 384 -4.56 -24.16 0.58
C TYR A 384 -3.24 -24.78 0.11
N LEU A 385 -2.17 -23.99 0.01
CA LEU A 385 -0.84 -24.49 -0.41
C LEU A 385 -0.26 -25.50 0.59
N ARG A 386 -0.43 -25.25 1.90
CA ARG A 386 -0.05 -26.20 2.96
C ARG A 386 -0.78 -27.53 2.79
N ALA A 387 -2.10 -27.51 2.56
CA ALA A 387 -2.91 -28.70 2.38
C ALA A 387 -2.58 -29.44 1.07
N ASP A 388 -2.13 -28.72 0.04
CA ASP A 388 -1.66 -29.28 -1.23
C ASP A 388 -0.23 -29.87 -1.14
N GLY A 389 0.42 -29.79 0.04
CA GLY A 389 1.72 -30.41 0.30
C GLY A 389 2.92 -29.64 -0.25
N VAL A 390 2.76 -28.34 -0.51
CA VAL A 390 3.88 -27.47 -0.92
C VAL A 390 5.00 -27.49 0.12
N GLU A 391 6.25 -27.60 -0.33
CA GLU A 391 7.44 -27.63 0.53
C GLU A 391 8.16 -26.27 0.61
N HIS A 392 7.90 -25.38 -0.35
CA HIS A 392 8.39 -24.01 -0.33
C HIS A 392 7.34 -23.01 -0.84
N ILE A 393 7.09 -21.92 -0.11
CA ILE A 393 6.16 -20.87 -0.52
C ILE A 393 6.92 -19.56 -0.79
N VAL A 394 6.80 -19.02 -2.00
CA VAL A 394 7.17 -17.63 -2.28
C VAL A 394 5.92 -16.75 -2.21
N VAL A 395 5.92 -15.80 -1.28
CA VAL A 395 4.89 -14.76 -1.23
C VAL A 395 5.39 -13.58 -2.04
N ALA A 396 4.67 -13.20 -3.10
CA ALA A 396 4.91 -12.04 -3.92
C ALA A 396 3.83 -10.98 -3.68
N PHE A 397 4.16 -9.69 -3.67
CA PHE A 397 3.18 -8.59 -3.61
C PHE A 397 3.42 -7.67 -4.80
N PRO A 398 2.95 -8.05 -6.01
CA PRO A 398 3.36 -7.43 -7.27
C PRO A 398 3.04 -5.93 -7.40
N GLN A 399 2.14 -5.42 -6.57
CA GLN A 399 1.86 -3.98 -6.49
C GLN A 399 3.00 -3.17 -5.85
N ILE A 400 4.07 -3.80 -5.35
CA ILE A 400 5.27 -3.13 -4.82
C ILE A 400 6.40 -3.37 -5.81
N VAL A 401 6.88 -2.29 -6.43
CA VAL A 401 8.02 -2.31 -7.37
C VAL A 401 9.31 -1.73 -6.78
N ALA A 402 9.21 -1.09 -5.61
CA ALA A 402 10.33 -0.56 -4.85
C ALA A 402 10.18 -0.97 -3.39
N GLU A 403 11.22 -1.58 -2.80
CA GLU A 403 11.21 -2.00 -1.40
C GLU A 403 10.86 -0.84 -0.46
N SER A 404 10.04 -1.15 0.55
CA SER A 404 9.69 -0.24 1.64
C SER A 404 9.41 -1.06 2.91
N VAL A 405 9.23 -0.38 4.04
CA VAL A 405 8.83 -1.01 5.32
C VAL A 405 7.60 -1.93 5.20
N LEU A 406 6.71 -1.69 4.22
CA LEU A 406 5.54 -2.53 3.97
C LEU A 406 5.92 -3.98 3.62
N ASN A 407 6.73 -4.20 2.58
CA ASN A 407 7.14 -5.56 2.19
C ASN A 407 8.38 -6.06 2.95
N MET A 408 9.15 -5.16 3.55
CA MET A 408 10.32 -5.52 4.35
C MET A 408 9.96 -5.91 5.79
N VAL A 409 8.88 -5.38 6.38
CA VAL A 409 8.54 -5.65 7.78
C VAL A 409 7.08 -6.06 7.94
N GLU A 410 6.13 -5.24 7.50
CA GLU A 410 4.70 -5.46 7.76
C GLU A 410 4.19 -6.79 7.20
N VAL A 411 4.38 -7.03 5.91
CA VAL A 411 3.89 -8.24 5.24
C VAL A 411 4.61 -9.49 5.76
N PRO A 412 5.95 -9.53 5.91
CA PRO A 412 6.62 -10.67 6.52
C PRO A 412 6.07 -11.04 7.90
N ASN A 413 5.72 -10.07 8.75
CA ASN A 413 5.11 -10.37 10.04
C ASN A 413 3.70 -10.96 9.91
N GLN A 414 2.91 -10.48 8.94
CA GLN A 414 1.59 -11.03 8.65
C GLN A 414 1.63 -12.45 8.09
N ILE A 415 2.66 -12.79 7.32
CA ILE A 415 2.91 -14.15 6.81
C ILE A 415 3.51 -15.03 7.92
N GLY A 416 4.53 -14.54 8.62
CA GLY A 416 5.26 -15.27 9.66
C GLY A 416 4.37 -15.71 10.82
N LYS A 417 3.36 -14.93 11.20
CA LYS A 417 2.38 -15.43 12.19
C LYS A 417 1.57 -16.62 11.68
N GLU A 418 1.33 -16.74 10.38
CA GLU A 418 0.47 -17.78 9.81
C GLU A 418 1.24 -19.07 9.54
N VAL A 419 2.48 -18.96 9.03
CA VAL A 419 3.31 -20.11 8.62
C VAL A 419 4.64 -20.25 9.36
N GLY A 420 4.89 -19.40 10.35
CA GLY A 420 6.00 -19.52 11.31
C GLY A 420 7.25 -18.73 10.94
N TYR A 421 7.87 -18.08 11.92
CA TYR A 421 9.13 -17.37 11.69
C TYR A 421 10.32 -18.32 11.50
N ARG A 422 10.29 -19.54 12.08
CA ARG A 422 11.36 -20.54 11.88
C ARG A 422 11.32 -21.18 10.50
N ASN A 423 10.16 -21.14 9.84
CA ASN A 423 10.01 -21.60 8.47
C ASN A 423 10.48 -20.55 7.46
N TRP A 424 10.86 -19.35 7.90
CA TRP A 424 11.45 -18.35 7.01
C TRP A 424 12.78 -18.88 6.48
N LEU A 425 12.96 -18.85 5.14
CA LEU A 425 14.09 -19.47 4.45
C LEU A 425 15.46 -19.05 5.01
N TYR A 426 15.55 -17.84 5.56
CA TYR A 426 16.79 -17.25 6.08
C TYR A 426 16.89 -17.27 7.61
N TYR A 427 16.01 -17.98 8.32
CA TYR A 427 15.93 -17.94 9.79
C TYR A 427 17.27 -18.22 10.48
N GLU A 428 17.95 -19.31 10.10
CA GLU A 428 19.21 -19.73 10.74
C GLU A 428 20.37 -18.75 10.49
N GLN A 429 20.37 -18.07 9.35
CA GLN A 429 21.49 -17.21 8.91
C GLN A 429 21.24 -15.73 9.23
N GLY A 430 19.97 -15.32 9.22
CA GLY A 430 19.53 -13.93 9.23
C GLY A 430 19.80 -13.19 7.91
N ASP A 431 19.16 -12.03 7.77
CA ASP A 431 19.42 -10.99 6.77
C ASP A 431 19.88 -9.71 7.50
N PHE A 432 21.12 -9.70 7.98
CA PHE A 432 21.71 -8.54 8.66
C PHE A 432 22.00 -7.37 7.72
N LYS A 433 21.84 -7.54 6.40
CA LYS A 433 21.90 -6.43 5.45
C LYS A 433 20.62 -5.60 5.52
N ARG A 434 19.46 -6.26 5.56
CA ARG A 434 18.16 -5.59 5.67
C ARG A 434 17.73 -5.28 7.11
N TYR A 435 18.18 -6.10 8.07
CA TYR A 435 17.82 -5.97 9.49
C TYR A 435 19.08 -5.98 10.37
N PRO A 436 19.89 -4.90 10.35
CA PRO A 436 21.23 -4.89 10.94
C PRO A 436 21.31 -5.28 12.42
N LYS A 437 20.27 -4.95 13.20
CA LYS A 437 20.25 -5.19 14.65
C LYS A 437 19.89 -6.62 15.04
N VAL A 438 18.98 -7.25 14.30
CA VAL A 438 18.31 -8.49 14.73
C VAL A 438 18.33 -9.61 13.68
N GLY A 439 18.69 -9.32 12.43
CA GLY A 439 18.80 -10.30 11.36
C GLY A 439 17.46 -10.81 10.78
N HIS A 440 16.30 -10.34 11.25
CA HIS A 440 14.99 -10.78 10.75
C HIS A 440 13.91 -9.70 10.90
N PRO A 441 12.78 -9.74 10.17
CA PRO A 441 11.72 -8.74 10.29
C PRO A 441 10.76 -8.94 11.47
N PHE A 442 10.73 -10.13 12.05
CA PHE A 442 9.67 -10.58 12.97
C PHE A 442 9.65 -9.86 14.34
N ALA A 443 8.49 -9.34 14.72
CA ALA A 443 8.18 -8.94 16.09
C ALA A 443 7.91 -10.17 16.96
N ASP A 444 7.80 -9.97 18.28
CA ASP A 444 7.32 -11.02 19.20
C ASP A 444 5.84 -11.33 18.96
N TYR A 445 5.05 -10.30 18.62
CA TYR A 445 3.66 -10.42 18.22
C TYR A 445 3.34 -9.37 17.15
N TRP A 446 2.46 -9.71 16.20
CA TRP A 446 1.93 -8.76 15.24
C TRP A 446 0.71 -8.02 15.80
N GLY A 447 0.58 -6.74 15.45
CA GLY A 447 -0.26 -5.82 16.20
C GLY A 447 0.47 -5.19 17.37
N ILE A 448 1.78 -4.93 17.22
CA ILE A 448 2.68 -4.27 18.19
C ILE A 448 2.13 -2.97 18.82
N TRP A 449 1.13 -2.36 18.22
CA TRP A 449 0.44 -1.16 18.69
C TRP A 449 -0.73 -1.44 19.63
N VAL A 450 -1.15 -2.69 19.84
CA VAL A 450 -2.25 -2.99 20.75
C VAL A 450 -1.83 -2.72 22.19
N ASN A 451 -2.82 -2.35 23.01
CA ASN A 451 -2.61 -2.26 24.45
C ASN A 451 -2.19 -3.64 24.98
N THR A 452 -1.20 -3.66 25.86
CA THR A 452 -0.69 -4.90 26.47
C THR A 452 -1.28 -5.16 27.84
N GLU A 453 -2.23 -4.32 28.28
CA GLU A 453 -2.98 -4.47 29.52
C GLU A 453 -4.44 -4.85 29.26
N CYS A 454 -4.91 -5.86 30.00
CA CYS A 454 -6.24 -6.44 29.92
C CYS A 454 -6.96 -6.24 31.27
N ARG A 455 -8.28 -6.04 31.22
CA ARG A 455 -9.10 -5.91 32.42
C ARG A 455 -9.20 -7.23 33.16
N ASN A 456 -9.03 -7.17 34.48
CA ASN A 456 -9.23 -8.27 35.42
C ASN A 456 -10.04 -7.74 36.62
N GLY A 457 -11.36 -7.87 36.54
CA GLY A 457 -12.27 -7.20 37.47
C GLY A 457 -12.08 -5.68 37.43
N ASP A 458 -11.80 -5.09 38.59
CA ASP A 458 -11.54 -3.66 38.77
C ASP A 458 -10.06 -3.26 38.56
N SER A 459 -9.19 -4.21 38.20
CA SER A 459 -7.75 -4.00 37.99
C SER A 459 -7.33 -4.30 36.54
N THR A 460 -6.09 -3.95 36.17
CA THR A 460 -5.46 -4.40 34.93
C THR A 460 -4.36 -5.41 35.21
N VAL A 461 -4.18 -6.34 34.28
CA VAL A 461 -3.07 -7.31 34.24
C VAL A 461 -2.51 -7.33 32.83
N ALA A 462 -1.30 -7.84 32.63
CA ALA A 462 -0.79 -8.06 31.28
C ALA A 462 -1.77 -8.92 30.47
N CYS A 463 -1.94 -8.64 29.18
CA CYS A 463 -2.63 -9.52 28.25
C CYS A 463 -1.76 -10.75 27.93
N CYS A 464 -2.39 -11.82 27.48
CA CYS A 464 -1.66 -12.98 26.98
C CYS A 464 -1.60 -12.98 25.45
N LEU A 465 -0.45 -12.65 24.88
CA LEU A 465 -0.23 -12.59 23.43
C LEU A 465 0.56 -13.80 22.89
N GLU A 466 0.64 -14.87 23.67
CA GLU A 466 1.37 -16.11 23.36
C GLU A 466 0.41 -17.20 22.89
N MET A 467 0.69 -17.81 21.75
CA MET A 467 -0.11 -18.90 21.19
C MET A 467 -0.23 -20.07 22.19
N GLY A 468 -1.46 -20.57 22.38
CA GLY A 468 -1.74 -21.61 23.38
C GLY A 468 -2.04 -21.09 24.79
N GLY A 469 -1.89 -19.78 25.03
CA GLY A 469 -2.22 -19.14 26.30
C GLY A 469 -1.07 -19.19 27.32
N CYS A 470 -1.18 -18.37 28.35
CA CYS A 470 -0.08 -18.12 29.28
C CYS A 470 -0.05 -19.19 30.38
N ALA A 471 1.12 -19.39 30.98
CA ALA A 471 1.32 -20.41 32.02
C ALA A 471 0.39 -20.24 33.24
N ASP A 472 -0.11 -19.03 33.48
CA ASP A 472 -1.06 -18.69 34.55
C ASP A 472 -2.54 -18.86 34.17
N GLY A 473 -2.83 -19.44 33.00
CA GLY A 473 -4.18 -19.76 32.54
C GLY A 473 -4.89 -18.63 31.81
N ARG A 474 -4.26 -17.47 31.61
CA ARG A 474 -4.84 -16.42 30.75
C ARG A 474 -4.97 -16.93 29.30
N PRO A 475 -6.12 -16.73 28.64
CA PRO A 475 -6.36 -17.28 27.31
C PRO A 475 -5.61 -16.48 26.24
N TYR A 476 -5.23 -17.20 25.18
CA TYR A 476 -4.90 -16.61 23.89
C TYR A 476 -5.94 -17.06 22.84
N PRO A 477 -6.47 -16.13 22.03
CA PRO A 477 -6.24 -14.68 22.10
C PRO A 477 -6.79 -14.04 23.38
N PRO A 478 -6.31 -12.84 23.76
CA PRO A 478 -6.98 -12.04 24.76
C PRO A 478 -8.45 -11.81 24.38
N ALA A 479 -9.33 -11.82 25.39
CA ALA A 479 -10.72 -11.44 25.19
C ALA A 479 -10.83 -9.99 24.69
N ARG A 480 -11.89 -9.68 23.93
CA ARG A 480 -12.21 -8.32 23.50
C ARG A 480 -12.33 -7.41 24.72
N GLN A 481 -11.55 -6.33 24.76
CA GLN A 481 -11.57 -5.38 25.87
C GLN A 481 -12.60 -4.28 25.67
N THR A 482 -12.92 -3.91 24.43
CA THR A 482 -13.95 -2.93 24.13
C THR A 482 -15.34 -3.56 24.33
N PRO A 483 -16.29 -2.92 25.05
CA PRO A 483 -17.68 -3.35 25.08
C PRO A 483 -18.28 -3.57 23.67
N PRO A 484 -19.21 -4.53 23.47
CA PRO A 484 -19.80 -4.79 22.15
C PRO A 484 -20.54 -3.59 21.56
N ASP A 485 -21.24 -2.82 22.41
CA ASP A 485 -22.01 -1.61 22.08
C ASP A 485 -21.14 -0.37 21.82
N ARG A 486 -19.81 -0.55 21.81
CA ARG A 486 -18.83 0.48 21.46
C ARG A 486 -17.94 -0.01 20.33
N ARG A 487 -17.61 0.88 19.41
CA ARG A 487 -16.70 0.58 18.30
C ARG A 487 -15.35 0.17 18.86
N ARG A 488 -14.88 -1.03 18.52
CA ARG A 488 -13.53 -1.51 18.86
C ARG A 488 -12.49 -0.66 18.15
N ASN A 489 -11.54 -0.12 18.90
CA ASN A 489 -10.39 0.56 18.34
C ASN A 489 -9.30 -0.44 17.91
N ASP A 490 -8.40 0.02 17.05
CA ASP A 490 -7.29 -0.80 16.51
C ASP A 490 -6.26 -1.22 17.57
N MET A 491 -6.28 -0.61 18.76
CA MET A 491 -5.40 -0.92 19.87
C MET A 491 -6.00 -1.94 20.86
N ASP A 492 -7.17 -2.52 20.57
CA ASP A 492 -7.76 -3.54 21.43
C ASP A 492 -6.88 -4.81 21.44
N PRO A 493 -6.47 -5.33 22.62
CA PRO A 493 -5.55 -6.47 22.71
C PRO A 493 -6.04 -7.75 22.01
N SER A 494 -7.36 -7.90 21.81
CA SER A 494 -7.92 -9.04 21.06
C SER A 494 -7.52 -9.09 19.58
N LEU A 495 -6.98 -7.98 19.06
CA LEU A 495 -6.47 -7.84 17.69
C LEU A 495 -4.97 -8.15 17.56
N GLY A 496 -4.26 -8.43 18.67
CA GLY A 496 -2.87 -8.87 18.64
C GLY A 496 -2.75 -10.35 18.26
N TYR A 497 -1.68 -10.71 17.54
CA TYR A 497 -1.40 -12.09 17.15
C TYR A 497 0.04 -12.43 17.54
N ASP A 498 0.23 -13.55 18.20
CA ASP A 498 1.57 -14.12 18.37
C ASP A 498 2.26 -14.28 17.01
N ILE A 499 3.60 -14.24 16.98
CA ILE A 499 4.39 -14.70 15.84
C ILE A 499 5.12 -15.98 16.29
N PRO A 500 4.45 -17.14 16.24
CA PRO A 500 5.00 -18.41 16.73
C PRO A 500 6.06 -18.98 15.79
N ALA A 501 6.86 -19.92 16.30
CA ALA A 501 7.89 -20.60 15.53
C ALA A 501 7.36 -21.25 14.23
N PHE A 502 6.20 -21.92 14.30
CA PHE A 502 5.63 -22.73 13.21
C PHE A 502 4.22 -22.31 12.75
N GLY A 503 3.82 -21.08 13.06
CA GLY A 503 2.62 -20.45 12.50
C GLY A 503 1.29 -20.88 13.13
N HIS A 504 0.23 -20.13 12.87
CA HIS A 504 -1.12 -20.42 13.35
C HIS A 504 -1.90 -21.41 12.47
N ILE A 505 -1.60 -21.50 11.18
CA ILE A 505 -2.35 -22.34 10.26
C ILE A 505 -2.10 -23.81 10.59
N GLY A 506 -3.17 -24.62 10.63
CA GLY A 506 -3.09 -26.05 10.95
C GLY A 506 -2.89 -26.38 12.44
N TYR A 507 -2.88 -25.36 13.32
CA TYR A 507 -2.85 -25.56 14.76
C TYR A 507 -4.24 -25.46 15.40
N ASP A 508 -4.54 -26.40 16.29
CA ASP A 508 -5.70 -26.49 17.14
C ASP A 508 -5.26 -26.51 18.63
N PRO A 509 -5.61 -25.47 19.43
CA PRO A 509 -5.26 -25.43 20.84
C PRO A 509 -5.89 -26.56 21.67
N ALA A 510 -6.92 -27.25 21.18
CA ALA A 510 -7.53 -28.38 21.88
C ALA A 510 -6.66 -29.65 21.85
N LEU A 511 -5.70 -29.75 20.93
CA LEU A 511 -4.87 -30.95 20.73
C LEU A 511 -3.52 -30.90 21.44
N GLY A 512 -3.19 -29.79 22.09
CA GLY A 512 -1.94 -29.61 22.84
C GLY A 512 -1.39 -28.20 22.73
N ARG A 513 -0.25 -27.96 23.41
CA ARG A 513 0.49 -26.69 23.35
C ARG A 513 1.27 -26.58 22.03
N PRO A 514 1.60 -25.36 21.57
CA PRO A 514 2.55 -25.22 20.47
C PRO A 514 3.96 -25.66 20.93
N SER A 515 4.86 -25.84 19.97
CA SER A 515 6.28 -26.11 20.22
C SER A 515 7.13 -25.10 19.47
N ASP A 516 8.24 -24.70 20.06
CA ASP A 516 9.27 -23.90 19.38
C ASP A 516 10.32 -24.77 18.67
N ASP A 517 10.30 -26.09 18.89
CA ASP A 517 11.32 -27.01 18.36
C ASP A 517 10.90 -27.66 17.04
N HIS A 518 9.61 -27.93 16.84
CA HIS A 518 9.09 -28.56 15.62
C HIS A 518 7.61 -28.22 15.37
N PRO A 519 7.16 -28.25 14.11
CA PRO A 519 5.75 -28.06 13.80
C PRO A 519 4.91 -29.21 14.35
N VAL A 520 3.87 -28.85 15.12
CA VAL A 520 2.92 -29.79 15.71
C VAL A 520 1.66 -29.89 14.85
N GLN A 521 0.93 -30.99 15.01
CA GLN A 521 -0.36 -31.18 14.35
C GLN A 521 -0.23 -31.01 12.82
N GLN A 522 -1.06 -30.15 12.22
CA GLN A 522 -1.11 -29.89 10.78
C GLN A 522 -0.41 -28.59 10.39
N GLN A 523 0.44 -28.02 11.26
CA GLN A 523 1.22 -26.82 10.93
C GLN A 523 2.08 -27.01 9.69
N TYR A 524 2.37 -25.89 9.02
CA TYR A 524 3.24 -25.87 7.84
C TYR A 524 4.65 -26.36 8.21
N ARG A 525 5.20 -27.24 7.37
CA ARG A 525 6.50 -27.90 7.60
C ARG A 525 7.59 -27.48 6.62
N GLY A 526 7.21 -26.78 5.56
CA GLY A 526 8.13 -26.29 4.53
C GLY A 526 8.79 -24.97 4.89
N THR A 527 9.44 -24.37 3.90
CA THR A 527 10.07 -23.05 4.02
C THR A 527 9.24 -21.97 3.33
N TRP A 528 9.47 -20.70 3.62
CA TRP A 528 8.85 -19.60 2.88
C TRP A 528 9.77 -18.38 2.77
N ALA A 529 9.56 -17.57 1.74
CA ALA A 529 10.27 -16.32 1.53
C ALA A 529 9.37 -15.25 0.88
N MET A 530 9.72 -13.99 1.11
CA MET A 530 9.18 -12.87 0.33
C MET A 530 9.95 -12.75 -0.99
N TRP A 531 9.24 -12.53 -2.09
CA TRP A 531 9.84 -12.21 -3.39
C TRP A 531 10.73 -10.96 -3.33
N ARG A 532 11.62 -10.80 -4.32
CA ARG A 532 12.34 -9.56 -4.52
C ARG A 532 11.57 -8.66 -5.51
N PRO A 533 11.19 -7.42 -5.15
CA PRO A 533 10.63 -6.49 -6.13
C PRO A 533 11.64 -6.13 -7.23
N PRO A 534 11.18 -5.66 -8.40
CA PRO A 534 12.05 -5.17 -9.47
C PRO A 534 13.10 -4.14 -9.00
N ASN A 535 12.75 -3.30 -8.03
CA ASN A 535 13.63 -2.30 -7.43
C ASN A 535 14.34 -1.44 -8.47
N ASP A 536 15.66 -1.31 -8.36
CA ASP A 536 16.53 -0.47 -9.18
C ASP A 536 16.96 -1.16 -10.49
N ASP A 537 16.28 -2.23 -10.92
CA ASP A 537 16.54 -2.84 -12.22
C ASP A 537 16.33 -1.82 -13.35
N PRO A 538 17.34 -1.55 -14.21
CA PRO A 538 17.25 -0.53 -15.25
C PRO A 538 16.14 -0.79 -16.27
N ARG A 539 15.69 -2.03 -16.43
CA ARG A 539 14.56 -2.39 -17.30
C ARG A 539 13.23 -1.79 -16.82
N MET A 540 13.13 -1.35 -15.56
CA MET A 540 11.99 -0.54 -15.10
C MET A 540 11.93 0.82 -15.82
N GLY A 541 13.09 1.44 -16.05
CA GLY A 541 13.21 2.66 -16.85
C GLY A 541 12.82 2.41 -18.31
N GLU A 542 13.31 1.32 -18.90
CA GLU A 542 12.97 0.90 -20.27
C GLU A 542 11.47 0.62 -20.45
N LEU A 543 10.87 -0.07 -19.49
CA LEU A 543 9.43 -0.36 -19.44
C LEU A 543 8.61 0.93 -19.50
N MET A 544 8.92 1.89 -18.63
CA MET A 544 8.21 3.17 -18.57
C MET A 544 8.46 4.00 -19.84
N ALA A 545 9.70 4.06 -20.31
CA ALA A 545 10.08 4.80 -21.52
C ALA A 545 9.33 4.30 -22.75
N ARG A 546 9.13 2.98 -22.89
CA ARG A 546 8.37 2.38 -23.99
C ARG A 546 6.97 2.97 -24.10
N PHE A 547 6.21 2.98 -23.01
CA PHE A 547 4.84 3.53 -23.01
C PHE A 547 4.80 5.03 -23.32
N ILE A 548 5.79 5.79 -22.85
CA ILE A 548 5.89 7.22 -23.12
C ILE A 548 6.20 7.46 -24.60
N VAL A 549 7.14 6.72 -25.18
CA VAL A 549 7.52 6.80 -26.59
C VAL A 549 6.32 6.47 -27.48
N GLU A 550 5.60 5.38 -27.19
CA GLU A 550 4.39 4.98 -27.93
C GLU A 550 3.32 6.08 -27.88
N ALA A 551 3.09 6.68 -26.70
CA ALA A 551 2.11 7.76 -26.55
C ALA A 551 2.51 9.02 -27.31
N VAL A 552 3.80 9.40 -27.32
CA VAL A 552 4.29 10.54 -28.10
C VAL A 552 4.19 10.29 -29.60
N GLN A 553 4.46 9.07 -30.06
CA GLN A 553 4.31 8.68 -31.46
C GLN A 553 2.85 8.72 -31.92
N ALA A 554 1.92 8.21 -31.10
CA ALA A 554 0.49 8.20 -31.45
C ALA A 554 -0.18 9.58 -31.44
N GLY A 555 0.43 10.57 -30.77
CA GLY A 555 -0.07 11.95 -30.72
C GLY A 555 0.37 12.84 -31.89
N ARG A 556 1.18 12.29 -32.81
CA ARG A 556 1.71 12.95 -34.00
C ARG A 556 1.13 12.31 -35.24
#